data_AF-A0A4Q7NZG3-F1
#
_entry.id   AF-A0A4Q7NZG3-F1
#
_cell.length_a   1.000
_cell.length_b   1.000
_cell.length_c   1.000
_cell.angle_alpha   90.00
_cell.angle_beta   90.00
_cell.angle_gamma   90.00
#
_symmetry.space_group_name_H-M   'P 1'
#
loop_
_entity.id
_entity.type
_entity.pdbx_description
1 polymer ?
#
loop_
_entity_poly.entity_id
_entity_poly.type
_entity_poly.pdbx_seq_one_letter_code
_entity_poly.pdbx_strand_id
1 'polypeptide(L)'
;MKTYICIILIALVFVGCSKDDGVTTFSANSINFVQSDGRAIVDRDCIDPNGQYAIVIEANAVGSGPDTPTKIEFTVNGALYSTTFTNDEMKIIPITLQDGNNIAELVTNGISSSIYVIVQDDFVLVP
;
A
#
# COMPACT_ATOMS: atom_id res chain seq x y z
N MET A 1 -10.25 -22.43 67.12
CA MET A 1 -10.88 -23.39 66.18
C MET A 1 -11.61 -22.53 65.13
N LYS A 2 -10.91 -21.84 64.22
CA LYS A 2 -10.20 -22.33 63.01
C LYS A 2 -11.09 -23.28 62.22
N THR A 3 -11.72 -22.80 61.13
CA THR A 3 -11.93 -23.45 59.80
C THR A 3 -13.19 -22.99 59.04
N TYR A 4 -13.48 -21.69 58.87
CA TYR A 4 -14.50 -21.29 57.86
C TYR A 4 -14.16 -19.99 57.09
N ILE A 5 -12.89 -19.56 57.09
CA ILE A 5 -12.42 -18.33 56.39
C ILE A 5 -11.40 -18.69 55.29
N CYS A 6 -11.61 -19.79 54.56
CA CYS A 6 -10.68 -20.17 53.46
C CYS A 6 -11.34 -20.46 52.11
N ILE A 7 -12.67 -20.40 51.96
CA ILE A 7 -13.32 -20.92 50.75
C ILE A 7 -13.76 -19.83 49.75
N ILE A 8 -13.72 -18.53 50.11
CA ILE A 8 -14.22 -17.45 49.23
C ILE A 8 -13.11 -16.73 48.42
N LEU A 9 -11.83 -17.10 48.60
CA LEU A 9 -10.71 -16.35 47.98
C LEU A 9 -10.14 -16.95 46.68
N ILE A 10 -10.73 -18.03 46.16
CA ILE A 10 -10.22 -18.73 44.95
C ILE A 10 -11.01 -18.39 43.67
N ALA A 11 -12.12 -17.64 43.76
CA ALA A 11 -13.01 -17.41 42.61
C ALA A 11 -12.65 -16.19 41.72
N LEU A 12 -11.55 -15.46 41.99
CA LEU A 12 -11.25 -14.18 41.32
C LEU A 12 -9.99 -14.17 40.43
N VAL A 13 -9.38 -15.32 40.12
CA VAL A 13 -8.10 -15.36 39.40
C VAL A 13 -8.17 -15.91 37.97
N PHE A 14 -9.37 -16.05 37.39
CA PHE A 14 -9.52 -16.32 35.96
C PHE A 14 -10.11 -15.12 35.22
N VAL A 15 -9.59 -13.91 35.49
CA VAL A 15 -9.49 -12.93 34.42
C VAL A 15 -8.31 -13.39 33.57
N GLY A 16 -8.54 -14.43 32.78
CA GLY A 16 -7.62 -14.82 31.73
C GLY A 16 -7.50 -13.61 30.81
N CYS A 17 -6.31 -12.99 30.81
CA CYS A 17 -5.88 -12.27 29.63
C CYS A 17 -5.94 -13.29 28.49
N SER A 18 -7.01 -13.27 27.70
CA SER A 18 -6.93 -13.77 26.33
C SER A 18 -5.80 -12.98 25.71
N LYS A 19 -4.63 -13.62 25.56
CA LYS A 19 -3.70 -13.23 24.52
C LYS A 19 -4.52 -13.41 23.26
N ASP A 20 -4.99 -12.29 22.73
CA ASP A 20 -5.43 -12.23 21.36
C ASP A 20 -4.19 -12.67 20.59
N ASP A 21 -4.16 -13.93 20.16
CA ASP A 21 -3.15 -14.45 19.25
C ASP A 21 -3.43 -13.80 17.89
N GLY A 22 -3.27 -12.47 17.84
CA GLY A 22 -3.48 -11.67 16.66
C GLY A 22 -2.45 -12.08 15.61
N VAL A 23 -2.76 -11.82 14.34
CA VAL A 23 -1.78 -11.89 13.26
C VAL A 23 -1.35 -10.46 12.90
N THR A 24 -0.22 -10.34 12.23
CA THR A 24 0.21 -9.09 11.62
C THR A 24 -0.12 -9.13 10.14
N THR A 25 -0.92 -8.18 9.66
CA THR A 25 -1.25 -7.98 8.24
C THR A 25 -0.58 -6.71 7.72
N PHE A 26 -0.67 -6.46 6.42
CA PHE A 26 -0.07 -5.26 5.80
C PHE A 26 -1.15 -4.33 5.28
N SER A 27 -1.04 -3.06 5.64
CA SER A 27 -1.95 -2.01 5.18
C SER A 27 -1.19 -0.99 4.35
N ALA A 28 -1.58 -0.82 3.09
CA ALA A 28 -1.00 0.20 2.23
C ALA A 28 -1.39 1.60 2.69
N ASN A 29 -0.38 2.43 2.90
CA ASN A 29 -0.52 3.82 3.35
C ASN A 29 -0.14 4.83 2.26
N SER A 30 0.54 4.40 1.19
CA SER A 30 0.88 5.27 0.07
C SER A 30 0.88 4.55 -1.28
N ILE A 31 0.59 5.31 -2.33
CA ILE A 31 0.75 4.93 -3.73
C ILE A 31 1.23 6.17 -4.48
N ASN A 32 2.34 6.09 -5.22
CA ASN A 32 2.92 7.25 -5.92
C ASN A 32 3.54 6.85 -7.25
N PHE A 33 3.49 7.75 -8.25
CA PHE A 33 4.25 7.58 -9.49
C PHE A 33 5.74 7.88 -9.28
N VAL A 34 6.59 7.02 -9.84
CA VAL A 34 8.05 7.08 -9.75
C VAL A 34 8.69 6.71 -11.10
N GLN A 35 9.98 7.02 -11.27
CA GLN A 35 10.79 6.42 -12.32
C GLN A 35 10.93 4.91 -12.07
N SER A 36 11.31 4.14 -13.09
CA SER A 36 11.44 2.67 -12.99
C SER A 36 12.41 2.18 -11.90
N ASP A 37 13.34 3.02 -11.46
CA ASP A 37 14.29 2.76 -10.38
C ASP A 37 13.78 3.19 -8.98
N GLY A 38 12.55 3.68 -8.89
CA GLY A 38 11.92 4.14 -7.64
C GLY A 38 12.21 5.58 -7.27
N ARG A 39 12.99 6.33 -8.08
CA ARG A 39 13.19 7.76 -7.83
C ARG A 39 11.89 8.54 -8.07
N ALA A 40 11.65 9.54 -7.22
CA ALA A 40 10.52 10.44 -7.38
C ALA A 40 10.56 11.16 -8.75
N ILE A 41 9.40 11.35 -9.34
CA ILE A 41 9.24 12.24 -10.49
C ILE A 41 9.14 13.65 -9.91
N VAL A 42 10.04 14.55 -10.31
CA VAL A 42 10.06 15.91 -9.79
C VAL A 42 9.05 16.75 -10.57
N ASP A 43 8.17 17.52 -9.90
CA ASP A 43 7.06 18.30 -10.47
C ASP A 43 7.43 19.30 -11.59
N ARG A 44 8.72 19.47 -11.90
CA ARG A 44 9.22 20.36 -12.97
C ARG A 44 9.91 19.61 -14.11
N ASP A 45 10.10 18.30 -13.97
CA ASP A 45 10.67 17.49 -15.03
C ASP A 45 9.57 17.26 -16.07
N CYS A 46 9.88 17.56 -17.32
CA CYS A 46 9.05 17.11 -18.43
C CYS A 46 9.06 15.59 -18.40
N ILE A 47 7.88 14.98 -18.28
CA ILE A 47 7.73 13.53 -18.37
C ILE A 47 8.07 13.15 -19.80
N ASP A 48 9.14 12.39 -19.97
CA ASP A 48 9.47 11.77 -21.25
C ASP A 48 8.40 10.72 -21.57
N PRO A 49 7.61 10.86 -22.64
CA PRO A 49 6.62 9.86 -23.05
C PRO A 49 7.22 8.47 -23.32
N ASN A 50 8.52 8.42 -23.65
CA ASN A 50 9.26 7.18 -23.90
C ASN A 50 10.04 6.69 -22.65
N GLY A 51 9.90 7.41 -21.53
CA GLY A 51 10.52 7.05 -20.26
C GLY A 51 9.94 5.77 -19.66
N GLN A 52 10.69 5.17 -18.76
CA GLN A 52 10.23 4.02 -17.99
C GLN A 52 9.75 4.46 -16.61
N TYR A 53 8.51 4.12 -16.30
CA TYR A 53 7.84 4.55 -15.07
C TYR A 53 7.32 3.35 -14.29
N ALA A 54 7.04 3.61 -13.03
CA ALA A 54 6.44 2.67 -12.11
C ALA A 54 5.51 3.40 -11.14
N ILE A 55 4.71 2.62 -10.43
CA ILE A 55 4.13 3.06 -9.16
C ILE A 55 4.92 2.43 -8.02
N VAL A 56 5.07 3.16 -6.92
CA VAL A 56 5.54 2.63 -5.65
C VAL A 56 4.37 2.55 -4.69
N ILE A 57 4.17 1.38 -4.08
CA ILE A 57 3.21 1.17 -2.99
C ILE A 57 4.00 0.88 -1.72
N GLU A 58 3.73 1.64 -0.68
CA GLU A 58 4.26 1.40 0.67
C GLU A 58 3.15 0.80 1.53
N ALA A 59 3.49 -0.21 2.33
CA ALA A 59 2.57 -0.83 3.26
C ALA A 59 3.26 -1.16 4.58
N ASN A 60 2.62 -0.79 5.69
CA ASN A 60 3.15 -1.04 7.03
C ASN A 60 2.48 -2.26 7.65
N ALA A 61 3.22 -2.92 8.55
CA ALA A 61 2.70 -3.96 9.42
C ALA A 61 1.61 -3.41 10.38
N VAL A 62 0.50 -4.13 10.49
CA VAL A 62 -0.62 -3.85 11.39
C VAL A 62 -0.92 -5.10 12.20
N GLY A 63 -0.61 -5.07 13.49
CA GLY A 63 -0.79 -6.19 14.39
C GLY A 63 0.41 -6.38 15.32
N SER A 64 0.38 -7.46 16.11
CA SER A 64 1.46 -7.79 17.05
C SER A 64 1.87 -9.27 17.02
N GLY A 65 1.37 -10.02 16.03
CA GLY A 65 1.64 -11.45 15.88
C GLY A 65 2.51 -11.78 14.67
N PRO A 66 2.50 -13.04 14.21
CA PRO A 66 3.28 -13.43 13.05
C PRO A 66 2.76 -12.75 11.78
N ASP A 67 3.69 -12.36 10.90
CA ASP A 67 3.40 -11.77 9.60
C ASP A 67 2.61 -12.75 8.72
N THR A 68 1.51 -12.26 8.17
CA THR A 68 0.65 -13.00 7.24
C THR A 68 0.68 -12.32 5.87
N PRO A 69 0.94 -13.06 4.79
CA PRO A 69 0.90 -12.51 3.43
C PRO A 69 -0.43 -11.80 3.17
N THR A 70 -0.39 -10.50 2.87
CA THR A 70 -1.58 -9.67 2.68
C THR A 70 -1.66 -9.19 1.25
N LYS A 71 -2.77 -9.48 0.57
CA LYS A 71 -3.04 -9.00 -0.79
C LYS A 71 -3.55 -7.56 -0.73
N ILE A 72 -2.93 -6.68 -1.50
CA ILE A 72 -3.30 -5.28 -1.67
C ILE A 72 -3.77 -5.09 -3.11
N GLU A 73 -4.97 -4.56 -3.26
CA GLU A 73 -5.59 -4.26 -4.56
C GLU A 73 -5.49 -2.76 -4.85
N PHE A 74 -5.19 -2.44 -6.10
CA PHE A 74 -5.04 -1.07 -6.57
C PHE A 74 -5.50 -0.98 -8.02
N THR A 75 -5.80 0.23 -8.48
CA THR A 75 -6.13 0.49 -9.88
C THR A 75 -5.09 1.39 -10.52
N VAL A 76 -4.90 1.23 -11.82
CA VAL A 76 -4.15 2.17 -12.67
C VAL A 76 -5.04 2.49 -13.87
N ASN A 77 -5.41 3.74 -14.02
CA ASN A 77 -6.36 4.23 -15.04
C ASN A 77 -7.67 3.39 -15.07
N GLY A 78 -8.15 2.99 -13.88
CA GLY A 78 -9.36 2.18 -13.70
C GLY A 78 -9.19 0.67 -13.92
N ALA A 79 -8.04 0.20 -14.41
CA ALA A 79 -7.74 -1.24 -14.51
C ALA A 79 -7.31 -1.79 -13.14
N LEU A 80 -7.89 -2.92 -12.71
CA LEU A 80 -7.64 -3.54 -11.41
C LEU A 80 -6.39 -4.42 -11.42
N TYR A 81 -5.54 -4.23 -10.42
CA TYR A 81 -4.32 -4.99 -10.18
C TYR A 81 -4.23 -5.40 -8.70
N SER A 82 -3.29 -6.30 -8.39
CA SER A 82 -3.00 -6.67 -7.02
C SER A 82 -1.54 -7.07 -6.82
N THR A 83 -1.05 -6.91 -5.60
CA THR A 83 0.26 -7.41 -5.15
C THR A 83 0.15 -7.95 -3.73
N THR A 84 1.09 -8.79 -3.31
CA THR A 84 1.07 -9.42 -1.98
C THR A 84 2.26 -8.97 -1.15
N PHE A 85 2.04 -8.37 0.00
CA PHE A 85 3.08 -8.01 0.96
C PHE A 85 3.30 -9.12 1.98
N THR A 86 4.56 -9.40 2.29
CA THR A 86 4.97 -10.42 3.28
C THR A 86 5.77 -9.84 4.43
N ASN A 87 6.14 -8.56 4.33
CA ASN A 87 6.97 -7.80 5.25
C ASN A 87 6.70 -6.30 5.00
N ASP A 88 7.19 -5.46 5.92
CA ASP A 88 7.15 -4.00 5.78
C ASP A 88 8.18 -3.59 4.71
N GLU A 89 7.67 -3.26 3.52
CA GLU A 89 8.49 -2.89 2.36
C GLU A 89 7.75 -1.95 1.41
N MET A 90 8.50 -1.43 0.46
CA MET A 90 7.95 -0.77 -0.71
C MET A 90 7.98 -1.74 -1.89
N LYS A 91 6.93 -1.72 -2.71
CA LYS A 91 6.89 -2.44 -3.98
C LYS A 91 6.83 -1.49 -5.14
N ILE A 92 7.79 -1.64 -6.05
CA ILE A 92 7.86 -0.91 -7.32
C ILE A 92 7.21 -1.79 -8.39
N ILE A 93 6.15 -1.28 -9.02
CA ILE A 93 5.37 -1.99 -10.03
C ILE A 93 5.48 -1.21 -11.34
N PRO A 94 6.14 -1.76 -12.37
CA PRO A 94 6.28 -1.09 -13.66
C PRO A 94 4.92 -0.80 -14.29
N ILE A 95 4.79 0.40 -14.88
CA ILE A 95 3.58 0.84 -15.58
C ILE A 95 3.94 1.60 -16.84
N THR A 96 3.03 1.59 -17.81
CA THR A 96 3.11 2.44 -19.00
C THR A 96 2.17 3.61 -18.80
N LEU A 97 2.70 4.83 -18.84
CA LEU A 97 1.87 6.04 -18.81
C LEU A 97 1.15 6.22 -20.14
N GLN A 98 -0.06 6.76 -20.08
CA GLN A 98 -0.90 7.11 -21.23
C GLN A 98 -0.91 8.62 -21.42
N ASP A 99 -1.23 9.07 -22.64
CA ASP A 99 -1.44 10.50 -22.88
C ASP A 99 -2.59 11.04 -22.01
N GLY A 100 -2.40 12.22 -21.46
CA GLY A 100 -3.33 12.85 -20.52
C GLY A 100 -3.12 12.41 -19.05
N ASN A 101 -4.23 12.37 -18.30
CA ASN A 101 -4.18 12.14 -16.86
C ASN A 101 -4.10 10.64 -16.52
N ASN A 102 -3.06 10.26 -15.80
CA ASN A 102 -2.87 8.92 -15.26
C ASN A 102 -3.16 8.94 -13.77
N ILE A 103 -3.95 7.99 -13.30
CA ILE A 103 -4.40 7.91 -11.90
C ILE A 103 -4.12 6.52 -11.39
N ALA A 104 -3.44 6.44 -10.24
CA ALA A 104 -3.25 5.21 -9.49
C ALA A 104 -3.96 5.33 -8.14
N GLU A 105 -4.75 4.33 -7.74
CA GLU A 105 -5.59 4.39 -6.53
C GLU A 105 -5.60 3.06 -5.77
N LEU A 106 -5.42 3.12 -4.45
CA LEU A 106 -5.60 1.98 -3.54
C LEU A 106 -7.09 1.68 -3.35
N VAL A 107 -7.52 0.45 -3.65
CA VAL A 107 -8.95 0.06 -3.59
C VAL A 107 -9.50 0.09 -2.17
N THR A 108 -8.66 -0.17 -1.17
CA THR A 108 -9.08 -0.33 0.23
C THR A 108 -9.45 0.99 0.92
N ASN A 109 -8.77 2.09 0.59
CA ASN A 109 -8.90 3.36 1.30
C ASN A 109 -9.01 4.59 0.37
N GLY A 110 -8.99 4.41 -0.96
CA GLY A 110 -9.13 5.49 -1.94
C GLY A 110 -7.95 6.45 -2.01
N ILE A 111 -6.83 6.15 -1.34
CA ILE A 111 -5.61 6.95 -1.48
C ILE A 111 -5.15 6.83 -2.93
N SER A 112 -4.93 7.97 -3.56
CA SER A 112 -4.57 8.05 -4.98
C SER A 112 -3.42 9.02 -5.23
N SER A 113 -2.77 8.80 -6.37
CA SER A 113 -1.78 9.68 -6.97
C SER A 113 -2.14 9.88 -8.43
N SER A 114 -1.80 11.05 -8.97
CA SER A 114 -2.08 11.39 -10.36
C SER A 114 -0.90 12.08 -11.01
N ILE A 115 -0.69 11.81 -12.30
CA ILE A 115 0.32 12.47 -13.11
C ILE A 115 -0.22 12.74 -14.50
N TYR A 116 0.08 13.92 -15.06
CA TYR A 116 -0.39 14.33 -16.38
C TYR A 116 0.73 14.25 -17.41
N VAL A 117 0.56 13.43 -18.44
CA VAL A 117 1.53 13.25 -19.53
C VAL A 117 1.03 13.96 -20.78
N ILE A 118 1.94 14.65 -21.46
CA ILE A 118 1.68 15.24 -22.78
C ILE A 118 2.61 14.54 -23.77
N VAL A 119 2.03 13.74 -24.65
CA VAL A 119 2.77 13.21 -25.79
C VAL A 119 2.75 14.28 -26.88
N GLN A 120 3.90 14.89 -27.17
CA GLN A 120 4.00 15.80 -28.32
C GLN A 120 3.96 14.98 -29.61
N ASP A 121 2.95 15.20 -30.41
CA ASP A 121 2.87 14.64 -31.76
C ASP A 121 3.78 15.45 -32.71
N ASP A 122 4.33 14.79 -33.73
CA ASP A 122 5.24 15.45 -34.67
C ASP A 122 4.52 16.58 -35.42
N PHE A 123 5.03 17.81 -35.29
CA PHE A 123 4.52 18.94 -36.06
C PHE A 123 4.87 18.77 -37.53
N VAL A 124 3.87 18.63 -38.40
CA VAL A 124 4.06 18.74 -39.84
C VAL A 124 4.08 20.22 -40.23
N LEU A 125 5.23 20.70 -40.70
CA LEU A 125 5.31 22.01 -41.35
C LEU A 125 4.57 21.92 -42.69
N VAL A 126 3.42 22.60 -42.77
CA VAL A 126 2.69 22.74 -44.05
C VAL A 126 3.42 23.82 -44.88
N PRO A 127 3.86 23.51 -46.11
CA PRO A 127 4.53 24.47 -47.00
C PRO A 127 3.66 25.66 -47.43
#